data_AF-B8DVT5-F1
#
_entry.id   AF-B8DVT5-F1
#
_cell.length_a   1.000
_cell.length_b   1.000
_cell.length_c   1.000
_cell.angle_alpha   90.00
_cell.angle_beta   90.00
_cell.angle_gamma   90.00
#
_symmetry.space_group_name_H-M   'P 1'
#
loop_
_entity.id
_entity.type
_entity.pdbx_description
1 polymer ?
#
loop_
_entity_poly.entity_id
_entity_poly.type
_entity_poly.pdbx_seq_one_letter_code
_entity_poly.pdbx_strand_id
1 'polypeptide(L)'
;MNTFALWRLFHRHMFHHDDEPDAPRDHTGLLAVIAFAAATAIFLTVLGGLHGFIWRASPDHTVGCFFNDSACSTHANVSVNGEFYVVLAMFACVLLVVPFTTLAGSAARLAATRRDERLAVLRLAGATTSQVVRLIALEAVGQAVIGSVLGIAGYFAVMPLIMMLHFENHTFDFEQLWVGPWALIGTVVGVAALALVSALLTLRKVAITPLGVTARQGAAMPGKWRVALFVVALVFGFAMLNNMNLVAGAGVAVAYGVVFAIIGGCFMLLNVIGSWVIAAVAKSRAHRPKSAATMIAMRRILDNPKRAWRNVSGIALAVFIAGITAVCGALGTASGDADAETLMMMHDISLGGTLTLVFAAVLAAVSSGIMQSASVFDQADEYHMLMLEGTDALTLRKARFSEVLTPLNTVIVISAGCSLLLMLPLVGSMLSNPAVLLRCLFGIVLCYALVTVGAVSANHTATRLDSISRRRDD
;
A
#
# COMPACT_ATOMS: atom_id res chain seq x y z
N MET A 1 9.66 21.64 32.51
CA MET A 1 9.90 20.19 32.27
C MET A 1 10.22 19.99 30.80
N ASN A 2 11.33 19.32 30.45
CA ASN A 2 11.74 19.15 29.05
C ASN A 2 10.81 18.14 28.33
N THR A 3 10.52 18.32 27.03
CA THR A 3 9.55 17.49 26.29
C THR A 3 9.93 16.00 26.31
N PHE A 4 11.24 15.70 26.29
CA PHE A 4 11.76 14.35 26.41
C PHE A 4 11.53 13.74 27.81
N ALA A 5 11.65 14.52 28.88
CA ALA A 5 11.39 14.05 30.24
C ALA A 5 9.90 13.73 30.45
N LEU A 6 9.02 14.53 29.86
CA LEU A 6 7.57 14.31 29.87
C LEU A 6 7.19 13.06 29.06
N TRP A 7 7.81 12.87 27.88
CA TRP A 7 7.67 11.65 27.07
C TRP A 7 8.12 10.38 27.80
N ARG A 8 9.28 10.45 28.49
CA ARG A 8 9.84 9.32 29.26
C ARG A 8 8.96 8.95 30.45
N LEU A 9 8.33 9.92 31.11
CA LEU A 9 7.43 9.69 32.24
C LEU A 9 6.16 8.94 31.80
N PHE A 10 5.55 9.31 30.67
CA PHE A 10 4.38 8.62 30.14
C PHE A 10 4.68 7.21 29.58
N HIS A 11 5.85 6.97 29.00
CA HIS A 11 6.22 5.63 28.52
C HIS A 11 6.68 4.68 29.63
N ARG A 12 7.09 5.18 30.80
CA ARG A 12 7.44 4.33 31.95
C ARG A 12 6.25 3.53 32.48
N HIS A 13 5.04 4.04 32.35
CA HIS A 13 3.81 3.32 32.71
C HIS A 13 3.32 2.34 31.64
N MET A 14 3.93 2.33 30.45
CA MET A 14 3.58 1.38 29.38
C MET A 14 4.10 -0.04 29.67
N PHE A 15 5.13 -0.17 30.53
CA PHE A 15 5.76 -1.45 30.91
C PHE A 15 5.41 -1.91 32.34
N HIS A 16 4.47 -1.24 33.02
CA HIS A 16 4.04 -1.58 34.39
C HIS A 16 2.52 -1.78 34.47
N HIS A 17 1.91 -2.21 33.37
CA HIS A 17 0.47 -2.50 33.29
C HIS A 17 0.18 -4.01 33.27
N ASP A 18 1.15 -4.84 33.65
CA ASP A 18 0.96 -6.29 33.72
C ASP A 18 0.24 -6.76 35.00
N ASP A 19 0.05 -5.88 35.99
CA ASP A 19 -0.56 -6.23 37.29
C ASP A 19 -2.02 -5.75 37.49
N GLU A 20 -2.64 -5.10 36.50
CA GLU A 20 -4.03 -4.63 36.58
C GLU A 20 -4.89 -5.30 35.50
N PRO A 21 -5.77 -6.28 35.85
CA PRO A 21 -6.46 -7.13 34.88
C PRO A 21 -7.42 -6.40 33.93
N ASP A 22 -7.74 -5.12 34.19
CA ASP A 22 -8.77 -4.34 33.48
C ASP A 22 -8.23 -3.10 32.73
N ALA A 23 -6.91 -2.91 32.63
CA ALA A 23 -6.38 -1.78 31.89
C ALA A 23 -6.51 -1.97 30.36
N PRO A 24 -7.02 -0.98 29.60
CA PRO A 24 -7.18 -1.11 28.16
C PRO A 24 -5.81 -1.21 27.48
N ARG A 25 -5.44 -2.43 27.08
CA ARG A 25 -4.23 -2.72 26.30
C ARG A 25 -4.14 -1.79 25.09
N ASP A 26 -2.97 -1.20 24.85
CA ASP A 26 -2.69 -0.29 23.72
C ASP A 26 -2.58 -1.05 22.39
N HIS A 27 -3.70 -1.63 21.96
CA HIS A 27 -3.82 -2.38 20.71
C HIS A 27 -3.54 -1.50 19.49
N THR A 28 -3.76 -0.19 19.59
CA THR A 28 -3.51 0.76 18.49
C THR A 28 -2.03 0.99 18.22
N GLY A 29 -1.22 1.12 19.27
CA GLY A 29 0.23 1.22 19.09
C GLY A 29 0.85 -0.05 18.52
N LEU A 30 0.38 -1.21 18.97
CA LEU A 30 0.79 -2.50 18.41
C LEU A 30 0.48 -2.60 16.91
N LEU A 31 -0.73 -2.21 16.49
CA LEU A 31 -1.13 -2.22 15.07
C LEU A 31 -0.24 -1.31 14.21
N ALA A 32 0.12 -0.12 14.70
CA ALA A 32 1.02 0.78 14.00
C ALA A 32 2.44 0.18 13.87
N VAL A 33 2.97 -0.43 14.93
CA VAL A 33 4.27 -1.12 14.92
C VAL A 33 4.28 -2.28 13.91
N ILE A 34 3.23 -3.12 13.91
CA ILE A 34 3.09 -4.22 12.94
C ILE A 34 3.03 -3.68 11.50
N ALA A 35 2.34 -2.56 11.27
CA ALA A 35 2.30 -1.90 9.97
C ALA A 35 3.68 -1.54 9.45
N PHE A 36 4.46 -0.84 10.29
CA PHE A 36 5.81 -0.41 9.94
C PHE A 36 6.77 -1.61 9.80
N ALA A 37 6.57 -2.67 10.58
CA ALA A 37 7.34 -3.90 10.46
C ALA A 37 7.09 -4.63 9.13
N ALA A 38 5.81 -4.88 8.80
CA ALA A 38 5.42 -5.52 7.55
C ALA A 38 5.88 -4.70 6.33
N ALA A 39 5.71 -3.37 6.41
CA ALA A 39 6.23 -2.45 5.41
C ALA A 39 7.75 -2.63 5.27
N THR A 40 8.52 -2.42 6.33
CA THR A 40 9.98 -2.42 6.26
C THR A 40 10.54 -3.76 5.77
N ALA A 41 9.97 -4.88 6.21
CA ALA A 41 10.35 -6.21 5.75
C ALA A 41 10.16 -6.37 4.23
N ILE A 42 9.01 -5.98 3.70
CA ILE A 42 8.71 -6.05 2.27
C ILE A 42 9.63 -5.12 1.47
N PHE A 43 9.87 -3.90 1.96
CA PHE A 43 10.72 -2.92 1.27
C PHE A 43 12.15 -3.44 1.13
N LEU A 44 12.72 -3.91 2.25
CA LEU A 44 14.08 -4.47 2.26
C LEU A 44 14.19 -5.74 1.43
N THR A 45 13.13 -6.56 1.37
CA THR A 45 13.12 -7.75 0.51
C THR A 45 13.18 -7.38 -0.97
N VAL A 46 12.38 -6.39 -1.40
CA VAL A 46 12.40 -5.94 -2.81
C VAL A 46 13.70 -5.21 -3.13
N LEU A 47 14.20 -4.39 -2.20
CA LEU A 47 15.48 -3.69 -2.35
C LEU A 47 16.66 -4.67 -2.38
N GLY A 48 16.62 -5.74 -1.59
CA GLY A 48 17.59 -6.85 -1.66
C GLY A 48 17.55 -7.60 -2.99
N GLY A 49 16.35 -7.78 -3.57
CA GLY A 49 16.22 -8.28 -4.95
C GLY A 49 16.87 -7.35 -5.98
N LEU A 50 16.60 -6.03 -5.89
CA LEU A 50 17.27 -5.03 -6.73
C LEU A 50 18.80 -5.07 -6.56
N HIS A 51 19.28 -5.18 -5.33
CA HIS A 51 20.72 -5.31 -5.05
C HIS A 51 21.29 -6.58 -5.70
N GLY A 52 20.61 -7.72 -5.58
CA GLY A 52 21.04 -8.98 -6.19
C GLY A 52 21.10 -8.94 -7.72
N PHE A 53 20.16 -8.26 -8.38
CA PHE A 53 20.25 -8.06 -9.83
C PHE A 53 21.39 -7.11 -10.22
N ILE A 54 21.63 -6.04 -9.46
CA ILE A 54 22.80 -5.17 -9.67
C ILE A 54 24.10 -5.94 -9.46
N TRP A 55 24.15 -6.82 -8.46
CA TRP A 55 25.28 -7.69 -8.18
C TRP A 55 25.62 -8.57 -9.39
N ARG A 56 24.62 -9.16 -10.05
CA ARG A 56 24.80 -9.99 -11.24
C ARG A 56 25.10 -9.19 -12.52
N ALA A 57 24.58 -7.98 -12.61
CA ALA A 57 24.71 -7.11 -13.78
C ALA A 57 26.02 -6.29 -13.81
N SER A 58 26.71 -6.13 -12.67
CA SER A 58 27.94 -5.33 -12.59
C SER A 58 29.19 -6.21 -12.42
N PRO A 59 30.26 -5.97 -13.20
CA PRO A 59 31.51 -6.73 -13.12
C PRO A 59 32.17 -6.72 -11.72
N ASP A 60 32.08 -5.60 -11.02
CA ASP A 60 32.64 -5.42 -9.68
C ASP A 60 31.61 -5.56 -8.56
N HIS A 61 30.40 -5.99 -8.88
CA HIS A 61 29.29 -6.11 -7.93
C HIS A 61 28.92 -4.78 -7.23
N THR A 62 29.34 -3.63 -7.79
CA THR A 62 29.09 -2.31 -7.22
C THR A 62 28.11 -1.49 -8.07
N VAL A 63 27.30 -0.69 -7.39
CA VAL A 63 26.34 0.25 -8.01
C VAL A 63 27.06 1.30 -8.86
N GLY A 64 28.26 1.72 -8.45
CA GLY A 64 29.06 2.71 -9.18
C GLY A 64 29.49 2.22 -10.56
N CYS A 65 29.97 0.98 -10.63
CA CYS A 65 30.35 0.33 -11.88
C CYS A 65 29.14 0.11 -12.81
N PHE A 66 27.96 -0.24 -12.26
CA PHE A 66 26.74 -0.40 -13.06
C PHE A 66 26.31 0.88 -13.80
N PHE A 67 26.38 2.04 -13.15
CA PHE A 67 25.95 3.31 -13.78
C PHE A 67 27.06 4.01 -14.56
N ASN A 68 28.31 3.60 -14.36
CA ASN A 68 29.46 4.23 -14.98
C ASN A 68 30.56 3.20 -15.21
N ASP A 69 30.71 2.77 -16.47
CA ASP A 69 31.74 1.82 -16.88
C ASP A 69 33.15 2.26 -16.50
N SER A 70 33.40 3.57 -16.43
CA SER A 70 34.72 4.10 -16.02
C SER A 70 35.02 3.95 -14.53
N ALA A 71 34.01 3.60 -13.71
CA ALA A 71 34.17 3.32 -12.30
C ALA A 71 34.39 1.82 -12.01
N CYS A 72 34.42 0.97 -13.04
CA CYS A 72 34.68 -0.45 -12.88
C CYS A 72 36.18 -0.74 -12.67
N SER A 73 36.49 -1.49 -11.62
CA SER A 73 37.82 -2.07 -11.34
C SER A 73 38.09 -3.37 -12.10
N THR A 74 37.06 -4.08 -12.57
CA THR A 74 37.18 -5.38 -13.23
C THR A 74 36.30 -5.45 -14.47
N HIS A 75 36.73 -6.22 -15.48
CA HIS A 75 35.93 -6.53 -16.66
C HIS A 75 35.70 -8.03 -16.74
N ALA A 76 34.75 -8.52 -15.94
CA ALA A 76 34.29 -9.91 -15.95
C ALA A 76 33.04 -10.06 -16.84
N ASN A 77 32.76 -11.28 -17.28
CA ASN A 77 31.53 -11.59 -17.99
C ASN A 77 30.34 -11.43 -17.03
N VAL A 78 29.47 -10.46 -17.32
CA VAL A 78 28.21 -10.20 -16.61
C VAL A 78 27.03 -10.84 -17.31
N SER A 79 25.88 -10.92 -16.64
CA SER A 79 24.69 -11.48 -17.27
C SER A 79 24.25 -10.64 -18.48
N VAL A 80 24.01 -11.30 -19.60
CA VAL A 80 23.67 -10.66 -20.90
C VAL A 80 22.43 -9.76 -20.78
N ASN A 81 21.48 -10.15 -19.94
CA ASN A 81 20.22 -9.43 -19.71
C ASN A 81 20.17 -8.70 -18.35
N GLY A 82 21.32 -8.54 -17.68
CA GLY A 82 21.39 -7.99 -16.32
C GLY A 82 20.78 -6.60 -16.19
N GLU A 83 21.05 -5.69 -17.14
CA GLU A 83 20.48 -4.35 -17.16
C GLU A 83 18.94 -4.37 -17.18
N PHE A 84 18.35 -5.28 -17.95
CA PHE A 84 16.90 -5.41 -18.07
C PHE A 84 16.27 -5.85 -16.74
N TYR A 85 16.86 -6.83 -16.05
CA TYR A 85 16.40 -7.25 -14.72
C TYR A 85 16.53 -6.14 -13.67
N VAL A 86 17.60 -5.34 -13.71
CA VAL A 86 17.77 -4.18 -12.82
C VAL A 86 16.66 -3.15 -13.05
N VAL A 87 16.32 -2.85 -14.31
CA VAL A 87 15.23 -1.93 -14.65
C VAL A 87 13.88 -2.46 -14.13
N LEU A 88 13.59 -3.75 -14.30
CA LEU A 88 12.40 -4.41 -13.76
C LEU A 88 12.32 -4.29 -12.23
N ALA A 89 13.43 -4.58 -11.53
CA ALA A 89 13.48 -4.50 -10.07
C ALA A 89 13.36 -3.05 -9.56
N MET A 90 13.97 -2.09 -10.28
CA MET A 90 13.82 -0.66 -9.98
C MET A 90 12.37 -0.21 -10.15
N PHE A 91 11.72 -0.65 -11.23
CA PHE A 91 10.31 -0.37 -11.49
C PHE A 91 9.41 -0.94 -10.37
N ALA A 92 9.67 -2.16 -9.91
CA ALA A 92 8.96 -2.76 -8.77
C ALA A 92 9.15 -1.94 -7.47
N CYS A 93 10.38 -1.48 -7.18
CA CYS A 93 10.66 -0.61 -6.04
C CYS A 93 9.84 0.69 -6.11
N VAL A 94 9.84 1.36 -7.26
CA VAL A 94 9.11 2.63 -7.46
C VAL A 94 7.61 2.43 -7.30
N LEU A 95 7.04 1.36 -7.86
CA LEU A 95 5.61 1.06 -7.74
C LEU A 95 5.18 0.83 -6.29
N LEU A 96 6.02 0.18 -5.49
CA LEU A 96 5.73 -0.07 -4.08
C LEU A 96 5.74 1.22 -3.24
N VAL A 97 6.45 2.28 -3.62
CA VAL A 97 6.44 3.55 -2.85
C VAL A 97 5.02 4.05 -2.55
N VAL A 98 4.07 3.85 -3.46
CA VAL A 98 2.67 4.27 -3.27
C VAL A 98 2.00 3.55 -2.08
N PRO A 99 1.85 2.21 -2.05
CA PRO A 99 1.27 1.53 -0.88
C PRO A 99 2.07 1.75 0.41
N PHE A 100 3.38 1.96 0.33
CA PHE A 100 4.20 2.30 1.49
C PHE A 100 3.81 3.64 2.12
N THR A 101 3.71 4.70 1.30
CA THR A 101 3.33 6.04 1.77
C THR A 101 1.88 6.11 2.24
N THR A 102 0.98 5.28 1.70
CA THR A 102 -0.38 5.19 2.21
C THR A 102 -0.45 4.48 3.55
N LEU A 103 0.25 3.35 3.71
CA LEU A 103 0.34 2.59 4.95
C LEU A 103 0.95 3.42 6.08
N ALA A 104 2.09 4.08 5.84
CA ALA A 104 2.75 4.94 6.82
C ALA A 104 1.84 6.10 7.28
N GLY A 105 1.11 6.71 6.35
CA GLY A 105 0.16 7.77 6.67
C GLY A 105 -1.01 7.27 7.53
N SER A 106 -1.53 6.08 7.24
CA SER A 106 -2.61 5.45 8.03
C SER A 106 -2.15 5.07 9.43
N ALA A 107 -0.95 4.49 9.56
CA ALA A 107 -0.35 4.14 10.84
C ALA A 107 -0.08 5.38 11.71
N ALA A 108 0.50 6.44 11.12
CA ALA A 108 0.76 7.70 11.83
C ALA A 108 -0.54 8.37 12.31
N ARG A 109 -1.63 8.31 11.53
CA ARG A 109 -2.93 8.83 11.95
C ARG A 109 -3.49 8.05 13.15
N LEU A 110 -3.36 6.73 13.14
CA LEU A 110 -3.84 5.88 14.23
C LEU A 110 -3.12 6.18 15.55
N ALA A 111 -1.82 6.45 15.49
CA ALA A 111 -1.04 6.89 16.66
C ALA A 111 -1.54 8.21 17.24
N ALA A 112 -2.04 9.12 16.40
CA ALA A 112 -2.50 10.45 16.82
C ALA A 112 -3.91 10.44 17.46
N THR A 113 -4.89 9.74 16.90
CA THR A 113 -6.32 9.91 17.26
C THR A 113 -6.67 9.56 18.71
N ARG A 114 -6.01 8.60 19.35
CA ARG A 114 -6.29 8.25 20.76
C ARG A 114 -5.52 9.07 21.78
N ARG A 115 -4.40 9.68 21.36
CA ARG A 115 -3.62 10.54 22.26
C ARG A 115 -4.28 11.91 22.42
N ASP A 116 -5.10 12.34 21.46
CA ASP A 116 -5.83 13.61 21.51
C ASP A 116 -6.69 13.77 22.79
N GLU A 117 -7.27 12.69 23.32
CA GLU A 117 -8.06 12.74 24.56
C GLU A 117 -7.17 13.04 25.79
N ARG A 118 -6.04 12.36 25.93
CA ARG A 118 -5.04 12.62 26.98
C ARG A 118 -4.38 13.99 26.82
N LEU A 119 -4.21 14.43 25.57
CA LEU A 119 -3.63 15.72 25.22
C LEU A 119 -4.60 16.88 25.45
N ALA A 120 -5.92 16.65 25.35
CA ALA A 120 -6.94 17.62 25.74
C ALA A 120 -6.83 17.94 27.24
N VAL A 121 -6.63 16.93 28.08
CA VAL A 121 -6.35 17.10 29.52
C VAL A 121 -5.05 17.90 29.75
N LEU A 122 -3.97 17.60 29.01
CA LEU A 122 -2.72 18.37 29.08
C LEU A 122 -2.88 19.83 28.62
N ARG A 123 -3.67 20.08 27.57
CA ARG A 123 -3.99 21.46 27.12
C ARG A 123 -4.85 22.19 28.13
N LEU A 124 -5.81 21.52 28.77
CA LEU A 124 -6.59 22.04 29.90
C LEU A 124 -5.70 22.35 31.12
N ALA A 125 -4.62 21.58 31.32
CA ALA A 125 -3.57 21.84 32.31
C ALA A 125 -2.51 22.87 31.87
N GLY A 126 -2.69 23.54 30.73
CA GLY A 126 -1.83 24.64 30.26
C GLY A 126 -0.65 24.24 29.34
N ALA A 127 -0.60 23.00 28.83
CA ALA A 127 0.46 22.59 27.89
C ALA A 127 0.34 23.33 26.54
N THR A 128 1.48 23.79 26.02
CA THR A 128 1.53 24.51 24.73
C THR A 128 1.28 23.57 23.55
N THR A 129 0.73 24.11 22.45
CA THR A 129 0.49 23.36 21.20
C THR A 129 1.77 22.76 20.61
N SER A 130 2.91 23.45 20.74
CA SER A 130 4.21 22.95 20.29
C SER A 130 4.67 21.71 21.05
N GLN A 131 4.45 21.69 22.37
CA GLN A 131 4.78 20.52 23.21
C GLN A 131 3.93 19.31 22.84
N VAL A 132 2.63 19.53 22.59
CA VAL A 132 1.70 18.48 22.15
C VAL A 132 2.12 17.91 20.79
N VAL A 133 2.41 18.76 19.81
CA VAL A 133 2.83 18.31 18.47
C VAL A 133 4.15 17.54 18.52
N ARG A 134 5.14 18.00 19.30
CA ARG A 134 6.41 17.29 19.48
C ARG A 134 6.21 15.93 20.14
N LEU A 135 5.31 15.82 21.11
CA LEU A 135 5.05 14.56 21.81
C LEU A 135 4.47 13.50 20.87
N ILE A 136 3.46 13.87 20.07
CA ILE A 136 2.83 12.97 19.09
C ILE A 136 3.82 12.59 17.99
N ALA A 137 4.61 13.55 17.51
CA ALA A 137 5.65 13.29 16.52
C ALA A 137 6.70 12.29 17.03
N LEU A 138 7.18 12.45 18.28
CA LEU A 138 8.14 11.54 18.90
C LEU A 138 7.59 10.13 19.06
N GLU A 139 6.32 10.01 19.41
CA GLU A 139 5.66 8.71 19.51
C GLU A 139 5.51 8.01 18.15
N ALA A 140 5.02 8.73 17.13
CA ALA A 140 4.89 8.17 15.79
C ALA A 140 6.25 7.70 15.25
N VAL A 141 7.30 8.50 15.48
CA VAL A 141 8.69 8.12 15.17
C VAL A 141 9.13 6.91 15.99
N GLY A 142 8.83 6.86 17.28
CA GLY A 142 9.16 5.72 18.14
C GLY A 142 8.54 4.41 17.65
N GLN A 143 7.25 4.42 17.31
CA GLN A 143 6.56 3.26 16.72
C GLN A 143 7.12 2.87 15.36
N ALA A 144 7.48 3.84 14.53
CA ALA A 144 8.10 3.61 13.23
C ALA A 144 9.51 3.01 13.34
N VAL A 145 10.31 3.46 14.32
CA VAL A 145 11.64 2.90 14.60
C VAL A 145 11.53 1.48 15.14
N ILE A 146 10.67 1.23 16.13
CA ILE A 146 10.45 -0.12 16.67
C ILE A 146 9.93 -1.05 15.56
N GLY A 147 8.95 -0.60 14.79
CA GLY A 147 8.41 -1.35 13.66
C GLY A 147 9.46 -1.64 12.60
N SER A 148 10.26 -0.65 12.19
CA SER A 148 11.31 -0.86 11.18
C SER A 148 12.40 -1.83 11.66
N VAL A 149 12.81 -1.78 12.92
CA VAL A 149 13.76 -2.76 13.50
C VAL A 149 13.16 -4.18 13.48
N LEU A 150 11.89 -4.35 13.85
CA LEU A 150 11.20 -5.63 13.73
C LEU A 150 11.06 -6.06 12.25
N GLY A 151 10.88 -5.12 11.34
CA GLY A 151 10.84 -5.37 9.91
C GLY A 151 12.18 -5.82 9.33
N ILE A 152 13.31 -5.36 9.88
CA ILE A 152 14.64 -5.91 9.53
C ILE A 152 14.71 -7.39 9.90
N ALA A 153 14.24 -7.76 11.09
CA ALA A 153 14.15 -9.18 11.48
C ALA A 153 13.22 -9.97 10.54
N GLY A 154 12.09 -9.37 10.13
CA GLY A 154 11.20 -9.94 9.13
C GLY A 154 11.84 -10.13 7.75
N TYR A 155 12.67 -9.19 7.31
CA TYR A 155 13.45 -9.30 6.07
C TYR A 155 14.39 -10.51 6.11
N PHE A 156 15.16 -10.67 7.19
CA PHE A 156 16.01 -11.86 7.37
C PHE A 156 15.21 -13.16 7.45
N ALA A 157 14.02 -13.14 8.03
CA ALA A 157 13.15 -14.32 8.12
C ALA A 157 12.58 -14.73 6.74
N VAL A 158 12.31 -13.77 5.85
CA VAL A 158 11.79 -14.03 4.49
C VAL A 158 12.92 -14.38 3.51
N MET A 159 14.13 -13.88 3.75
CA MET A 159 15.32 -14.10 2.92
C MET A 159 15.54 -15.57 2.47
N PRO A 160 15.51 -16.60 3.35
CA PRO A 160 15.73 -17.99 2.92
C PRO A 160 14.66 -18.50 1.94
N LEU A 161 13.43 -17.98 2.02
CA LEU A 161 12.37 -18.32 1.06
C LEU A 161 12.65 -17.70 -0.32
N ILE A 162 13.22 -16.50 -0.36
CA ILE A 162 13.61 -15.82 -1.60
C ILE A 162 14.83 -16.48 -2.24
N MET A 163 15.77 -17.00 -1.44
CA MET A 163 16.95 -17.73 -1.94
C MET A 163 16.57 -19.01 -2.73
N MET A 164 15.42 -19.62 -2.43
CA MET A 164 14.93 -20.80 -3.16
C MET A 164 14.39 -20.49 -4.57
N LEU A 165 14.20 -19.20 -4.89
CA LEU A 165 13.68 -18.78 -6.19
C LEU A 165 14.78 -18.81 -7.25
N HIS A 166 14.43 -19.31 -8.42
CA HIS A 166 15.34 -19.42 -9.56
C HIS A 166 15.10 -18.23 -10.48
N PHE A 167 16.16 -17.45 -10.71
CA PHE A 167 16.21 -16.38 -11.71
C PHE A 167 17.45 -16.59 -12.57
N GLU A 168 17.31 -16.48 -13.87
CA GLU A 168 18.35 -16.81 -14.86
C GLU A 168 18.87 -18.25 -14.67
N ASN A 169 17.96 -19.16 -14.28
CA ASN A 169 18.25 -20.56 -13.94
C ASN A 169 19.23 -20.76 -12.76
N HIS A 170 19.47 -19.71 -11.95
CA HIS A 170 20.33 -19.73 -10.76
C HIS A 170 19.58 -19.23 -9.53
N THR A 171 19.87 -19.81 -8.37
CA THR A 171 19.37 -19.32 -7.08
C THR A 171 20.13 -18.09 -6.61
N PHE A 172 19.54 -17.32 -5.71
CA PHE A 172 20.24 -16.22 -5.06
C PHE A 172 21.04 -16.68 -3.84
N ASP A 173 22.26 -16.18 -3.71
CA ASP A 173 23.08 -16.35 -2.52
C ASP A 173 22.79 -15.28 -1.46
N PHE A 174 23.22 -15.52 -0.23
CA PHE A 174 23.05 -14.58 0.88
C PHE A 174 23.70 -13.22 0.57
N GLU A 175 24.90 -13.23 -0.01
CA GLU A 175 25.65 -12.02 -0.35
C GLU A 175 24.93 -11.17 -1.40
N GLN A 176 24.25 -11.80 -2.35
CA GLN A 176 23.50 -11.11 -3.41
C GLN A 176 22.27 -10.39 -2.86
N LEU A 177 21.57 -11.01 -1.90
CA LEU A 177 20.35 -10.45 -1.31
C LEU A 177 20.64 -9.47 -0.17
N TRP A 178 21.86 -9.48 0.39
CA TRP A 178 22.27 -8.66 1.53
C TRP A 178 22.48 -7.19 1.14
N VAL A 179 21.58 -6.31 1.58
CA VAL A 179 21.63 -4.88 1.21
C VAL A 179 22.76 -4.09 1.91
N GLY A 180 23.38 -4.69 2.93
CA GLY A 180 24.42 -4.03 3.71
C GLY A 180 23.90 -3.11 4.83
N PRO A 181 24.76 -2.78 5.81
CA PRO A 181 24.36 -2.09 7.03
C PRO A 181 23.88 -0.65 6.77
N TRP A 182 24.47 0.05 5.79
CA TRP A 182 24.11 1.43 5.48
C TRP A 182 22.70 1.56 4.90
N ALA A 183 22.27 0.59 4.08
CA ALA A 183 20.91 0.58 3.56
C ALA A 183 19.87 0.24 4.64
N LEU A 184 20.22 -0.62 5.61
CA LEU A 184 19.37 -0.88 6.77
C LEU A 184 19.18 0.39 7.62
N ILE A 185 20.28 1.09 7.94
CA ILE A 185 20.24 2.37 8.66
C ILE A 185 19.43 3.40 7.86
N GLY A 186 19.71 3.53 6.57
CA GLY A 186 18.99 4.43 5.66
C GLY A 186 17.49 4.15 5.62
N THR A 187 17.08 2.87 5.65
CA THR A 187 15.67 2.48 5.67
C THR A 187 15.00 2.85 6.98
N VAL A 188 15.63 2.60 8.13
CA VAL A 188 15.10 3.01 9.45
C VAL A 188 14.93 4.52 9.52
N VAL A 189 15.94 5.28 9.07
CA VAL A 189 15.89 6.74 9.00
C VAL A 189 14.79 7.22 8.05
N GLY A 190 14.66 6.61 6.87
CA GLY A 190 13.63 6.94 5.90
C GLY A 190 12.21 6.70 6.41
N VAL A 191 11.97 5.54 7.05
CA VAL A 191 10.68 5.19 7.65
C VAL A 191 10.35 6.13 8.82
N ALA A 192 11.32 6.44 9.68
CA ALA A 192 11.16 7.42 10.76
C ALA A 192 10.84 8.83 10.23
N ALA A 193 11.54 9.29 9.19
CA ALA A 193 11.29 10.57 8.56
C ALA A 193 9.89 10.62 7.91
N LEU A 194 9.48 9.54 7.24
CA LEU A 194 8.15 9.43 6.65
C LEU A 194 7.05 9.47 7.71
N ALA A 195 7.24 8.79 8.84
CA ALA A 195 6.32 8.80 9.97
C ALA A 195 6.24 10.20 10.60
N LEU A 196 7.38 10.88 10.77
CA LEU A 196 7.45 12.25 11.26
C LEU A 196 6.66 13.21 10.34
N VAL A 197 6.94 13.18 9.04
CA VAL A 197 6.25 14.03 8.06
C VAL A 197 4.76 13.73 8.05
N SER A 198 4.37 12.45 8.09
CA SER A 198 2.96 12.03 8.12
C SER A 198 2.24 12.50 9.38
N ALA A 199 2.88 12.40 10.55
CA ALA A 199 2.33 12.89 11.82
C ALA A 199 2.17 14.43 11.80
N LEU A 200 3.20 15.16 11.36
CA LEU A 200 3.17 16.61 11.28
C LEU A 200 2.10 17.12 10.30
N LEU A 201 1.95 16.49 9.14
CA LEU A 201 0.91 16.82 8.16
C LEU A 201 -0.51 16.56 8.70
N THR A 202 -0.66 15.50 9.50
CA THR A 202 -1.94 15.16 10.15
C THR A 202 -2.30 16.23 11.20
N LEU A 203 -1.33 16.65 12.01
CA LEU A 203 -1.52 17.64 13.08
C LEU A 203 -1.70 19.06 12.56
N ARG A 204 -1.02 19.44 11.47
CA ARG A 204 -1.14 20.78 10.87
C ARG A 204 -2.57 21.13 10.46
N LYS A 205 -3.38 20.12 10.08
CA LYS A 205 -4.79 20.31 9.73
C LYS A 205 -5.69 20.59 10.94
N VAL A 206 -5.30 20.13 12.13
CA VAL A 206 -6.08 20.28 13.37
C VAL A 206 -5.79 21.62 14.05
N ALA A 207 -4.57 22.15 13.91
CA ALA A 207 -4.18 23.42 14.51
C ALA A 207 -4.85 24.67 13.88
N ILE A 208 -5.35 24.57 12.64
CA ILE A 208 -5.85 25.72 11.87
C ILE A 208 -7.32 26.08 12.22
N THR A 209 -8.07 25.21 12.88
CA THR A 209 -9.46 25.50 13.29
C THR A 209 -9.73 25.08 14.75
N PRO A 210 -9.39 25.93 15.73
CA PRO A 210 -9.62 25.65 17.14
C PRO A 210 -11.10 25.62 17.56
N LEU A 211 -12.03 25.98 16.66
CA LEU A 211 -13.49 25.94 16.82
C LEU A 211 -14.15 25.17 15.65
N GLY A 212 -13.72 23.93 15.40
CA GLY A 212 -14.19 23.08 14.29
C GLY A 212 -15.65 22.60 14.40
N VAL A 213 -16.60 23.48 14.74
CA VAL A 213 -17.96 23.10 15.15
C VAL A 213 -19.01 23.14 14.03
N THR A 214 -18.84 23.81 12.87
CA THR A 214 -20.04 23.99 11.99
C THR A 214 -19.91 23.56 10.54
N ALA A 215 -18.81 22.96 10.11
CA ALA A 215 -18.77 22.43 8.75
C ALA A 215 -17.77 21.30 8.59
N ARG A 216 -18.24 20.06 8.72
CA ARG A 216 -17.72 18.96 7.88
C ARG A 216 -18.11 19.26 6.43
N GLN A 217 -17.55 20.33 5.84
CA GLN A 217 -17.69 20.58 4.42
C GLN A 217 -16.96 19.43 3.72
N GLY A 218 -17.75 18.54 3.13
CA GLY A 218 -17.25 17.43 2.32
C GLY A 218 -16.20 17.95 1.35
N ALA A 219 -15.05 17.28 1.29
CA ALA A 219 -13.95 17.72 0.44
C ALA A 219 -14.48 17.94 -1.00
N ALA A 220 -14.20 19.11 -1.58
CA ALA A 220 -14.66 19.43 -2.94
C ALA A 220 -14.35 18.27 -3.91
N MET A 221 -15.35 17.85 -4.68
CA MET A 221 -15.19 16.72 -5.60
C MET A 221 -13.98 16.97 -6.52
N PRO A 222 -13.14 15.96 -6.77
CA PRO A 222 -12.02 16.12 -7.71
C PRO A 222 -12.54 16.59 -9.08
N GLY A 223 -11.80 17.49 -9.74
CA GLY A 223 -12.25 18.06 -11.01
C GLY A 223 -12.41 17.00 -12.10
N LYS A 224 -13.51 17.09 -12.87
CA LYS A 224 -13.81 16.20 -14.02
C LYS A 224 -12.67 16.15 -15.07
N TRP A 225 -11.86 17.21 -15.15
CA TRP A 225 -10.69 17.27 -16.05
C TRP A 225 -9.69 16.13 -15.82
N ARG A 226 -9.58 15.61 -14.58
CA ARG A 226 -8.69 14.48 -14.27
C ARG A 226 -9.10 13.20 -15.00
N VAL A 227 -10.39 13.05 -15.28
CA VAL A 227 -10.93 11.93 -16.06
C VAL A 227 -10.53 12.08 -17.52
N ALA A 228 -10.67 13.29 -18.08
CA ALA A 228 -10.24 13.57 -19.44
C ALA A 228 -8.73 13.29 -19.61
N LEU A 229 -7.89 13.76 -18.67
CA LEU A 229 -6.46 13.46 -18.65
C LEU A 229 -6.18 11.96 -18.63
N PHE A 230 -6.86 11.20 -17.77
CA PHE A 230 -6.71 9.75 -17.67
C PHE A 230 -7.08 9.04 -18.97
N VAL A 231 -8.22 9.38 -19.57
CA VAL A 231 -8.69 8.77 -20.82
C VAL A 231 -7.73 9.10 -21.96
N VAL A 232 -7.29 10.36 -22.07
CA VAL A 232 -6.31 10.77 -23.10
C VAL A 232 -5.00 10.01 -22.94
N ALA A 233 -4.47 9.91 -21.73
CA ALA A 233 -3.23 9.17 -21.48
C ALA A 233 -3.37 7.67 -21.75
N LEU A 234 -4.52 7.07 -21.44
CA LEU A 234 -4.79 5.66 -21.68
C LEU A 234 -4.97 5.36 -23.17
N VAL A 235 -5.65 6.23 -23.92
CA VAL A 235 -5.76 6.12 -25.39
C VAL A 235 -4.40 6.34 -26.06
N PHE A 236 -3.63 7.34 -25.60
CA PHE A 236 -2.28 7.59 -26.09
C PHE A 236 -1.36 6.40 -25.83
N GLY A 237 -1.36 5.88 -24.60
CA GLY A 237 -0.59 4.70 -24.21
C GLY A 237 -0.98 3.47 -25.06
N PHE A 238 -2.28 3.21 -25.22
CA PHE A 238 -2.77 2.14 -26.07
C PHE A 238 -2.32 2.29 -27.53
N ALA A 239 -2.47 3.48 -28.11
CA ALA A 239 -2.08 3.75 -29.49
C ALA A 239 -0.56 3.62 -29.69
N MET A 240 0.24 4.07 -28.72
CA MET A 240 1.70 4.00 -28.78
C MET A 240 2.20 2.56 -28.63
N LEU A 241 1.61 1.77 -27.72
CA LEU A 241 1.91 0.33 -27.59
C LEU A 241 1.49 -0.47 -28.83
N ASN A 242 0.39 -0.09 -29.48
CA ASN A 242 -0.06 -0.72 -30.73
C ASN A 242 0.88 -0.44 -31.91
N ASN A 243 1.51 0.74 -31.92
CA ASN A 243 2.41 1.19 -32.99
C ASN A 243 3.88 1.15 -32.55
N MET A 244 4.32 0.06 -31.91
CA MET A 244 5.70 -0.06 -31.39
C MET A 244 6.78 0.10 -32.49
N ASN A 245 6.43 -0.16 -33.76
CA ASN A 245 7.30 0.07 -34.90
C ASN A 245 7.76 1.53 -35.04
N LEU A 246 6.98 2.50 -34.52
CA LEU A 246 7.38 3.92 -34.47
C LEU A 246 8.57 4.18 -33.53
N VAL A 247 8.76 3.31 -32.54
CA VAL A 247 9.81 3.42 -31.52
C VAL A 247 10.95 2.43 -31.77
N ALA A 248 10.69 1.36 -32.54
CA ALA A 248 11.67 0.33 -32.88
C ALA A 248 12.95 0.89 -33.54
N GLY A 249 12.84 1.97 -34.33
CA GLY A 249 14.00 2.62 -34.97
C GLY A 249 14.87 3.47 -34.03
N ALA A 250 14.43 3.76 -32.80
CA ALA A 250 15.14 4.59 -31.83
C ALA A 250 16.04 3.78 -30.87
N GLY A 251 16.08 2.45 -31.02
CA GLY A 251 16.86 1.53 -30.18
C GLY A 251 16.06 0.86 -29.08
N VAL A 252 16.53 -0.33 -28.67
CA VAL A 252 15.83 -1.22 -27.73
C VAL A 252 15.63 -0.59 -26.35
N ALA A 253 16.61 0.16 -25.85
CA ALA A 253 16.52 0.87 -24.57
C ALA A 253 15.40 1.92 -24.55
N VAL A 254 15.21 2.66 -25.66
CA VAL A 254 14.14 3.65 -25.79
C VAL A 254 12.77 2.97 -25.82
N ALA A 255 12.67 1.84 -26.53
CA ALA A 255 11.43 1.05 -26.56
C ALA A 255 11.01 0.57 -25.17
N TYR A 256 11.94 -0.02 -24.39
CA TYR A 256 11.65 -0.43 -23.00
C TYR A 256 11.28 0.77 -22.12
N GLY A 257 12.03 1.87 -22.20
CA GLY A 257 11.74 3.09 -21.45
C GLY A 257 10.34 3.63 -21.71
N VAL A 258 9.89 3.62 -22.97
CA VAL A 258 8.53 4.03 -23.37
C VAL A 258 7.48 3.09 -22.78
N VAL A 259 7.67 1.77 -22.84
CA VAL A 259 6.73 0.79 -22.27
C VAL A 259 6.58 0.99 -20.76
N PHE A 260 7.68 1.09 -20.02
CA PHE A 260 7.65 1.33 -18.57
C PHE A 260 7.04 2.69 -18.22
N ALA A 261 7.33 3.74 -19.00
CA ALA A 261 6.75 5.06 -18.81
C ALA A 261 5.23 5.05 -19.02
N ILE A 262 4.73 4.34 -20.03
CA ILE A 262 3.29 4.20 -20.30
C ILE A 262 2.61 3.42 -19.17
N ILE A 263 3.15 2.25 -18.79
CA ILE A 263 2.58 1.40 -17.75
C ILE A 263 2.58 2.11 -16.40
N GLY A 264 3.74 2.63 -15.97
CA GLY A 264 3.90 3.36 -14.71
C GLY A 264 3.10 4.66 -14.69
N GLY A 265 3.09 5.41 -15.79
CA GLY A 265 2.31 6.62 -15.97
C GLY A 265 0.81 6.36 -15.82
N CYS A 266 0.28 5.33 -16.48
CA CYS A 266 -1.12 4.93 -16.36
C CYS A 266 -1.48 4.54 -14.91
N PHE A 267 -0.63 3.78 -14.22
CA PHE A 267 -0.84 3.45 -12.81
C PHE A 267 -0.83 4.70 -11.90
N MET A 268 0.05 5.66 -12.17
CA MET A 268 0.10 6.91 -11.41
C MET A 268 -1.15 7.76 -11.66
N LEU A 269 -1.61 7.82 -12.89
CA LEU A 269 -2.87 8.46 -13.29
C LEU A 269 -4.09 7.77 -12.66
N LEU A 270 -4.09 6.43 -12.54
CA LEU A 270 -5.12 5.68 -11.79
C LEU A 270 -5.24 6.19 -10.34
N ASN A 271 -4.11 6.49 -9.68
CA ASN A 271 -4.11 7.03 -8.33
C ASN A 271 -4.65 8.47 -8.23
N VAL A 272 -4.48 9.26 -9.30
CA VAL A 272 -4.99 10.64 -9.37
C VAL A 272 -6.51 10.66 -9.59
N ILE A 273 -7.02 9.80 -10.46
CA ILE A 273 -8.44 9.72 -10.81
C ILE A 273 -9.24 8.91 -9.79
N GLY A 274 -8.64 7.98 -9.08
CA GLY A 274 -9.35 6.99 -8.28
C GLY A 274 -10.33 7.55 -7.23
N SER A 275 -9.96 8.66 -6.57
CA SER A 275 -10.88 9.39 -5.66
C SER A 275 -12.13 9.93 -6.35
N TRP A 276 -12.02 10.35 -7.62
CA TRP A 276 -13.16 10.76 -8.42
C TRP A 276 -14.04 9.58 -8.78
N VAL A 277 -13.44 8.45 -9.18
CA VAL A 277 -14.23 7.28 -9.59
C VAL A 277 -15.01 6.71 -8.40
N ILE A 278 -14.39 6.62 -7.23
CA ILE A 278 -15.10 6.24 -6.00
C ILE A 278 -16.24 7.22 -5.70
N ALA A 279 -16.01 8.53 -5.79
CA ALA A 279 -17.06 9.51 -5.57
C ALA A 279 -18.21 9.37 -6.59
N ALA A 280 -17.91 9.12 -7.86
CA ALA A 280 -18.90 8.93 -8.91
C ALA A 280 -19.74 7.67 -8.68
N VAL A 281 -19.10 6.55 -8.34
CA VAL A 281 -19.79 5.28 -8.02
C VAL A 281 -20.64 5.44 -6.76
N ALA A 282 -20.09 6.05 -5.70
CA ALA A 282 -20.81 6.29 -4.46
C ALA A 282 -22.01 7.22 -4.68
N LYS A 283 -21.86 8.29 -5.47
CA LYS A 283 -22.95 9.21 -5.82
C LYS A 283 -24.05 8.52 -6.62
N SER A 284 -23.68 7.73 -7.63
CA SER A 284 -24.63 6.93 -8.42
C SER A 284 -25.42 5.98 -7.54
N ARG A 285 -24.74 5.24 -6.65
CA ARG A 285 -25.35 4.27 -5.75
C ARG A 285 -26.14 4.93 -4.60
N ALA A 286 -25.80 6.16 -4.22
CA ALA A 286 -26.56 6.97 -3.26
C ALA A 286 -27.86 7.53 -3.85
N HIS A 287 -27.92 7.79 -5.16
CA HIS A 287 -29.15 8.23 -5.84
C HIS A 287 -30.20 7.13 -5.96
N ARG A 288 -29.79 5.86 -6.00
CA ARG A 288 -30.69 4.69 -6.04
C ARG A 288 -30.30 3.66 -4.97
N PRO A 289 -30.47 3.99 -3.67
CA PRO A 289 -30.08 3.09 -2.59
C PRO A 289 -31.04 1.91 -2.50
N LYS A 290 -30.50 0.68 -2.56
CA LYS A 290 -31.29 -0.55 -2.42
C LYS A 290 -31.65 -0.88 -0.96
N SER A 291 -30.96 -0.27 0.02
CA SER A 291 -31.18 -0.48 1.45
C SER A 291 -30.71 0.73 2.26
N ALA A 292 -31.19 0.88 3.49
CA ALA A 292 -30.72 1.90 4.44
C ALA A 292 -29.21 1.80 4.68
N ALA A 293 -28.70 0.57 4.85
CA ALA A 293 -27.27 0.29 5.01
C ALA A 293 -26.44 0.81 3.82
N THR A 294 -26.92 0.64 2.59
CA THR A 294 -26.24 1.18 1.39
C THR A 294 -26.29 2.70 1.37
N MET A 295 -27.41 3.32 1.75
CA MET A 295 -27.53 4.78 1.78
C MET A 295 -26.53 5.40 2.78
N ILE A 296 -26.45 4.85 3.99
CA ILE A 296 -25.52 5.30 5.04
C ILE A 296 -24.07 5.13 4.55
N ALA A 297 -23.72 3.94 4.04
CA ALA A 297 -22.38 3.65 3.56
C ALA A 297 -21.95 4.58 2.42
N MET A 298 -22.82 4.84 1.44
CA MET A 298 -22.46 5.71 0.32
C MET A 298 -22.30 7.18 0.74
N ARG A 299 -23.13 7.68 1.66
CA ARG A 299 -22.98 9.04 2.21
C ARG A 299 -21.66 9.20 2.97
N ARG A 300 -21.29 8.22 3.79
CA ARG A 300 -19.98 8.20 4.47
C ARG A 300 -18.79 8.21 3.51
N ILE A 301 -18.87 7.45 2.42
CA ILE A 301 -17.84 7.49 1.36
C ILE A 301 -17.78 8.87 0.71
N LEU A 302 -18.92 9.50 0.44
CA LEU A 302 -19.01 10.83 -0.18
C LEU A 302 -18.49 11.96 0.71
N ASP A 303 -18.51 11.80 2.04
CA ASP A 303 -17.94 12.78 2.97
C ASP A 303 -16.42 12.91 2.77
N ASN A 304 -15.72 11.81 2.47
CA ASN A 304 -14.28 11.82 2.20
C ASN A 304 -13.83 10.73 1.21
N PRO A 305 -14.08 10.91 -0.11
CA PRO A 305 -13.77 9.90 -1.12
C PRO A 305 -12.27 9.68 -1.31
N LYS A 306 -11.45 10.69 -1.00
CA LYS A 306 -9.98 10.56 -1.05
C LYS A 306 -9.46 9.59 0.01
N ARG A 307 -10.04 9.61 1.22
CA ARG A 307 -9.73 8.63 2.27
C ARG A 307 -10.14 7.23 1.82
N ALA A 308 -11.35 7.09 1.28
CA ALA A 308 -11.83 5.81 0.75
C ALA A 308 -10.89 5.24 -0.32
N TRP A 309 -10.41 6.05 -1.29
CA TRP A 309 -9.43 5.60 -2.29
C TRP A 309 -8.11 5.16 -1.67
N ARG A 310 -7.54 5.94 -0.75
CA ARG A 310 -6.25 5.61 -0.12
C ARG A 310 -6.28 4.27 0.63
N ASN A 311 -7.44 3.86 1.13
CA ASN A 311 -7.60 2.57 1.81
C ASN A 311 -7.49 1.38 0.85
N VAL A 312 -7.78 1.59 -0.43
CA VAL A 312 -7.82 0.53 -1.46
C VAL A 312 -6.79 0.74 -2.58
N SER A 313 -5.98 1.80 -2.54
CA SER A 313 -5.01 2.10 -3.61
C SER A 313 -3.88 1.08 -3.71
N GLY A 314 -3.49 0.44 -2.60
CA GLY A 314 -2.54 -0.69 -2.64
C GLY A 314 -3.10 -1.89 -3.39
N ILE A 315 -4.42 -2.11 -3.31
CA ILE A 315 -5.13 -3.16 -4.05
C ILE A 315 -5.16 -2.82 -5.54
N ALA A 316 -5.30 -1.53 -5.86
CA ALA A 316 -5.26 -1.06 -7.24
C ALA A 316 -3.93 -1.43 -7.91
N LEU A 317 -2.81 -1.32 -7.17
CA LEU A 317 -1.49 -1.75 -7.63
C LEU A 317 -1.43 -3.27 -7.82
N ALA A 318 -1.85 -4.02 -6.80
CA ALA A 318 -1.82 -5.47 -6.83
C ALA A 318 -2.60 -6.02 -8.03
N VAL A 319 -3.86 -5.59 -8.21
CA VAL A 319 -4.70 -6.02 -9.34
C VAL A 319 -4.11 -5.61 -10.70
N PHE A 320 -3.53 -4.41 -10.78
CA PHE A 320 -2.90 -3.94 -12.01
C PHE A 320 -1.68 -4.78 -12.38
N ILE A 321 -0.81 -5.09 -11.42
CA ILE A 321 0.34 -5.99 -11.61
C ILE A 321 -0.14 -7.39 -11.94
N ALA A 322 -1.16 -7.92 -11.26
CA ALA A 322 -1.73 -9.24 -11.56
C ALA A 322 -2.14 -9.36 -13.03
N GLY A 323 -2.80 -8.35 -13.59
CA GLY A 323 -3.19 -8.33 -15.00
C GLY A 323 -2.00 -8.37 -15.95
N ILE A 324 -0.94 -7.59 -15.66
CA ILE A 324 0.29 -7.57 -16.45
C ILE A 324 1.03 -8.90 -16.37
N THR A 325 1.26 -9.40 -15.15
CA THR A 325 2.02 -10.62 -14.89
C THR A 325 1.32 -11.87 -15.42
N ALA A 326 -0.01 -11.93 -15.34
CA ALA A 326 -0.79 -13.06 -15.86
C ALA A 326 -0.54 -13.29 -17.36
N VAL A 327 -0.31 -12.21 -18.12
CA VAL A 327 -0.02 -12.26 -19.54
C VAL A 327 1.40 -12.76 -19.80
N CYS A 328 2.41 -12.19 -19.15
CA CYS A 328 3.81 -12.62 -19.27
C CYS A 328 3.99 -14.10 -18.93
N GLY A 329 3.31 -14.56 -17.88
CA GLY A 329 3.42 -15.94 -17.45
C GLY A 329 2.79 -16.96 -18.41
N ALA A 330 1.76 -16.58 -19.16
CA ALA A 330 1.16 -17.47 -20.15
C ALA A 330 2.00 -17.55 -21.43
N LEU A 331 2.69 -16.46 -21.79
CA LEU A 331 3.62 -16.43 -22.92
C LEU A 331 4.72 -17.48 -22.75
N GLY A 332 5.32 -17.59 -21.57
CA GLY A 332 6.35 -18.60 -21.26
C GLY A 332 5.86 -20.05 -21.33
N THR A 333 4.54 -20.30 -21.38
CA THR A 333 3.96 -21.65 -21.54
C THR A 333 3.39 -21.93 -22.93
N ALA A 334 3.17 -20.90 -23.74
CA ALA A 334 2.49 -21.00 -25.03
C ALA A 334 3.45 -21.02 -26.24
N SER A 335 4.68 -20.54 -26.07
CA SER A 335 5.65 -20.45 -27.16
C SER A 335 6.42 -21.76 -27.33
N GLY A 336 5.88 -22.68 -28.12
CA GLY A 336 6.52 -23.95 -28.49
C GLY A 336 7.75 -23.81 -29.40
N ASP A 337 7.93 -22.64 -30.04
CA ASP A 337 9.03 -22.32 -30.97
C ASP A 337 9.97 -21.20 -30.45
N ALA A 338 9.82 -20.75 -29.20
CA ALA A 338 10.71 -19.72 -28.65
C ALA A 338 12.03 -20.31 -28.15
N ASP A 339 13.12 -19.58 -28.40
CA ASP A 339 14.45 -19.90 -27.86
C ASP A 339 14.41 -20.04 -26.33
N ALA A 340 15.23 -20.95 -25.79
CA ALA A 340 15.30 -21.23 -24.35
C ALA A 340 15.56 -19.98 -23.49
N GLU A 341 16.32 -19.02 -24.02
CA GLU A 341 16.58 -17.73 -23.38
C GLU A 341 15.31 -16.87 -23.23
N THR A 342 14.48 -16.82 -24.27
CA THR A 342 13.22 -16.05 -24.25
C THR A 342 12.21 -16.67 -23.28
N LEU A 343 12.15 -18.01 -23.24
CA LEU A 343 11.31 -18.75 -22.29
C LEU A 343 11.73 -18.50 -20.83
N MET A 344 13.04 -18.53 -20.55
CA MET A 344 13.59 -18.23 -19.22
C MET A 344 13.26 -16.80 -18.80
N MET A 345 13.47 -15.82 -19.67
CA MET A 345 13.17 -14.42 -19.38
C MET A 345 11.67 -14.20 -19.10
N MET A 346 10.77 -14.80 -19.88
CA MET A 346 9.32 -14.70 -19.65
C MET A 346 8.90 -15.34 -18.33
N HIS A 347 9.51 -16.49 -17.97
CA HIS A 347 9.31 -17.13 -16.68
C HIS A 347 9.74 -16.21 -15.53
N ASP A 348 10.92 -15.61 -15.62
CA ASP A 348 11.47 -14.77 -14.58
C ASP A 348 10.70 -13.45 -14.40
N ILE A 349 10.24 -12.83 -15.50
CA ILE A 349 9.31 -11.68 -15.45
C ILE A 349 8.00 -12.09 -14.75
N SER A 350 7.47 -13.27 -15.06
CA SER A 350 6.26 -13.79 -14.41
C SER A 350 6.51 -14.00 -12.91
N LEU A 351 7.64 -14.61 -12.53
CA LEU A 351 8.00 -14.86 -11.14
C LEU A 351 8.14 -13.55 -10.36
N GLY A 352 8.95 -12.60 -10.85
CA GLY A 352 9.12 -11.28 -10.23
C GLY A 352 7.82 -10.49 -10.14
N GLY A 353 6.97 -10.58 -11.16
CA GLY A 353 5.63 -10.00 -11.16
C GLY A 353 4.72 -10.61 -10.08
N THR A 354 4.73 -11.93 -9.91
CA THR A 354 3.93 -12.60 -8.87
C THR A 354 4.41 -12.27 -7.46
N LEU A 355 5.73 -12.14 -7.24
CA LEU A 355 6.28 -11.67 -5.97
C LEU A 355 5.81 -10.26 -5.65
N THR A 356 5.89 -9.35 -6.62
CA THR A 356 5.45 -7.97 -6.45
C THR A 356 3.95 -7.89 -6.17
N LEU A 357 3.14 -8.72 -6.84
CA LEU A 357 1.71 -8.88 -6.57
C LEU A 357 1.46 -9.32 -5.12
N VAL A 358 2.15 -10.36 -4.64
CA VAL A 358 1.99 -10.88 -3.27
C VAL A 358 2.36 -9.81 -2.26
N PHE A 359 3.50 -9.14 -2.43
CA PHE A 359 3.92 -8.04 -1.56
C PHE A 359 2.94 -6.87 -1.55
N ALA A 360 2.46 -6.44 -2.72
CA ALA A 360 1.45 -5.38 -2.82
C ALA A 360 0.12 -5.79 -2.16
N ALA A 361 -0.30 -7.04 -2.33
CA ALA A 361 -1.51 -7.58 -1.72
C ALA A 361 -1.41 -7.65 -0.18
N VAL A 362 -0.26 -8.07 0.36
CA VAL A 362 0.00 -8.06 1.81
C VAL A 362 -0.01 -6.64 2.36
N LEU A 363 0.70 -5.70 1.74
CA LEU A 363 0.69 -4.28 2.16
C LEU A 363 -0.72 -3.69 2.13
N ALA A 364 -1.48 -3.99 1.08
CA ALA A 364 -2.86 -3.55 0.94
C ALA A 364 -3.77 -4.15 2.02
N ALA A 365 -3.58 -5.43 2.36
CA ALA A 365 -4.31 -6.10 3.42
C ALA A 365 -4.03 -5.49 4.79
N VAL A 366 -2.76 -5.27 5.12
CA VAL A 366 -2.33 -4.65 6.38
C VAL A 366 -2.87 -3.21 6.47
N SER A 367 -2.72 -2.42 5.41
CA SER A 367 -3.24 -1.05 5.34
C SER A 367 -4.75 -0.98 5.52
N SER A 368 -5.49 -1.84 4.81
CA SER A 368 -6.94 -1.94 4.93
C SER A 368 -7.36 -2.38 6.33
N GLY A 369 -6.70 -3.39 6.91
CA GLY A 369 -7.00 -3.87 8.27
C GLY A 369 -6.80 -2.80 9.34
N ILE A 370 -5.72 -2.01 9.24
CA ILE A 370 -5.46 -0.88 10.14
C ILE A 370 -6.53 0.19 9.99
N MET A 371 -6.84 0.58 8.75
CA MET A 371 -7.85 1.60 8.47
C MET A 371 -9.24 1.22 8.97
N GLN A 372 -9.60 -0.06 8.83
CA GLN A 372 -10.89 -0.58 9.28
C GLN A 372 -10.95 -0.68 10.81
N SER A 373 -9.86 -1.14 11.45
CA SER A 373 -9.75 -1.15 12.91
C SER A 373 -9.84 0.27 13.46
N ALA A 374 -9.13 1.23 12.85
CA ALA A 374 -9.19 2.63 13.20
C ALA A 374 -10.61 3.20 13.09
N SER A 375 -11.35 2.89 12.01
CA SER A 375 -12.70 3.42 11.81
C SER A 375 -13.71 2.89 12.84
N VAL A 376 -13.52 1.67 13.33
CA VAL A 376 -14.38 1.09 14.38
C VAL A 376 -14.23 1.88 15.66
N PHE A 377 -12.99 2.21 16.03
CA PHE A 377 -12.71 2.99 17.23
C PHE A 377 -13.08 4.46 17.09
N ASP A 378 -12.79 5.10 15.94
CA ASP A 378 -13.12 6.50 15.67
C ASP A 378 -14.64 6.78 15.70
N GLN A 379 -15.48 5.76 15.52
CA GLN A 379 -16.95 5.89 15.39
C GLN A 379 -17.73 5.15 16.48
N ALA A 380 -17.06 4.60 17.50
CA ALA A 380 -17.69 3.78 18.53
C ALA A 380 -18.84 4.51 19.24
N ASP A 381 -18.58 5.74 19.70
CA ASP A 381 -19.59 6.57 20.40
C ASP A 381 -20.80 6.89 19.52
N GLU A 382 -20.55 7.12 18.22
CA GLU A 382 -21.61 7.43 17.26
C GLU A 382 -22.47 6.19 16.94
N TYR A 383 -21.86 5.00 16.89
CA TYR A 383 -22.62 3.74 16.80
C TYR A 383 -23.45 3.50 18.05
N HIS A 384 -22.91 3.79 19.23
CA HIS A 384 -23.63 3.64 20.48
C HIS A 384 -24.86 4.56 20.52
N MET A 385 -24.69 5.85 20.20
CA MET A 385 -25.83 6.80 20.12
C MET A 385 -26.89 6.35 19.11
N LEU A 386 -26.49 5.90 17.91
CA LEU A 386 -27.44 5.40 16.91
C LEU A 386 -28.21 4.15 17.36
N MET A 387 -27.56 3.27 18.15
CA MET A 387 -28.23 2.10 18.74
C MET A 387 -29.21 2.51 19.84
N LEU A 388 -28.87 3.50 20.67
CA LEU A 388 -29.76 4.06 21.68
C LEU A 388 -30.98 4.76 21.04
N GLU A 389 -30.80 5.38 19.88
CA GLU A 389 -31.88 5.93 19.04
C GLU A 389 -32.74 4.86 18.36
N GLY A 390 -32.41 3.57 18.51
CA GLY A 390 -33.19 2.43 18.01
C GLY A 390 -32.72 1.84 16.69
N THR A 391 -31.54 2.22 16.18
CA THR A 391 -30.98 1.62 14.95
C THR A 391 -30.51 0.19 15.21
N ASP A 392 -30.98 -0.75 14.40
CA ASP A 392 -30.55 -2.15 14.47
C ASP A 392 -29.05 -2.31 14.17
N ALA A 393 -28.34 -3.00 15.06
CA ALA A 393 -26.91 -3.29 14.94
C ALA A 393 -26.56 -4.05 13.65
N LEU A 394 -27.45 -4.90 13.13
CA LEU A 394 -27.22 -5.60 11.87
C LEU A 394 -27.20 -4.64 10.68
N THR A 395 -27.96 -3.55 10.73
CA THR A 395 -27.98 -2.52 9.68
C THR A 395 -26.67 -1.74 9.66
N LEU A 396 -26.17 -1.34 10.84
CA LEU A 396 -24.86 -0.69 10.98
C LEU A 396 -23.72 -1.61 10.55
N ARG A 397 -23.81 -2.91 10.88
CA ARG A 397 -22.87 -3.93 10.45
C ARG A 397 -22.82 -4.07 8.93
N LYS A 398 -23.99 -4.12 8.27
CA LYS A 398 -24.10 -4.16 6.80
C LYS A 398 -23.59 -2.87 6.16
N ALA A 399 -23.82 -1.71 6.79
CA ALA A 399 -23.31 -0.43 6.31
C ALA A 399 -21.78 -0.42 6.30
N ARG A 400 -21.12 -0.86 7.38
CA ARG A 400 -19.64 -1.00 7.44
C ARG A 400 -19.09 -1.89 6.33
N PHE A 401 -19.70 -3.06 6.11
CA PHE A 401 -19.30 -3.94 5.01
C PHE A 401 -19.45 -3.26 3.64
N SER A 402 -20.57 -2.59 3.41
CA SER A 402 -20.81 -1.87 2.16
C SER A 402 -19.84 -0.70 1.95
N GLU A 403 -19.37 -0.06 3.03
CA GLU A 403 -18.40 1.03 3.02
C GLU A 403 -17.01 0.56 2.56
N VAL A 404 -16.66 -0.70 2.85
CA VAL A 404 -15.37 -1.32 2.47
C VAL A 404 -15.45 -2.00 1.11
N LEU A 405 -16.50 -2.78 0.86
CA LEU A 405 -16.68 -3.57 -0.36
C LEU A 405 -16.91 -2.70 -1.60
N THR A 406 -17.53 -1.54 -1.45
CA THR A 406 -17.83 -0.69 -2.62
C THR A 406 -16.56 -0.08 -3.23
N PRO A 407 -15.68 0.60 -2.46
CA PRO A 407 -14.37 1.01 -2.96
C PRO A 407 -13.54 -0.16 -3.50
N LEU A 408 -13.55 -1.31 -2.81
CA LEU A 408 -12.82 -2.51 -3.21
C LEU A 408 -13.22 -2.99 -4.60
N ASN A 409 -14.51 -3.25 -4.83
CA ASN A 409 -15.02 -3.71 -6.12
C ASN A 409 -14.75 -2.68 -7.21
N THR A 410 -14.92 -1.40 -6.90
CA THR A 410 -14.66 -0.30 -7.86
C THR A 410 -13.19 -0.31 -8.30
N VAL A 411 -12.26 -0.43 -7.36
CA VAL A 411 -10.82 -0.50 -7.65
C VAL A 411 -10.48 -1.72 -8.50
N ILE A 412 -10.98 -2.91 -8.14
CA ILE A 412 -10.69 -4.13 -8.87
C ILE A 412 -11.12 -4.00 -10.33
N VAL A 413 -12.34 -3.52 -10.58
CA VAL A 413 -12.87 -3.37 -11.94
C VAL A 413 -12.04 -2.37 -12.75
N ILE A 414 -11.69 -1.21 -12.18
CA ILE A 414 -10.94 -0.17 -12.89
C ILE A 414 -9.50 -0.61 -13.15
N SER A 415 -8.81 -1.15 -12.13
CA SER A 415 -7.43 -1.59 -12.27
C SER A 415 -7.31 -2.78 -13.21
N ALA A 416 -8.17 -3.78 -13.08
CA ALA A 416 -8.19 -4.93 -13.99
C ALA A 416 -8.49 -4.49 -15.42
N GLY A 417 -9.55 -3.67 -15.61
CA GLY A 417 -9.89 -3.13 -16.93
C GLY A 417 -8.77 -2.30 -17.55
N CYS A 418 -8.09 -1.45 -16.77
CA CYS A 418 -6.97 -0.65 -17.24
C CYS A 418 -5.76 -1.52 -17.62
N SER A 419 -5.40 -2.50 -16.80
CA SER A 419 -4.30 -3.43 -17.10
C SER A 419 -4.59 -4.27 -18.35
N LEU A 420 -5.82 -4.78 -18.49
CA LEU A 420 -6.24 -5.59 -19.62
C LEU A 420 -6.25 -4.78 -20.92
N LEU A 421 -6.75 -3.55 -20.87
CA LEU A 421 -6.79 -2.66 -22.02
C LEU A 421 -5.37 -2.29 -22.48
N LEU A 422 -4.45 -1.99 -21.56
CA LEU A 422 -3.05 -1.70 -21.91
C LEU A 422 -2.29 -2.91 -22.44
N MET A 423 -2.65 -4.12 -22.02
CA MET A 423 -2.02 -5.35 -22.50
C MET A 423 -2.59 -5.86 -23.83
N LEU A 424 -3.76 -5.38 -24.25
CA LEU A 424 -4.41 -5.81 -25.49
C LEU A 424 -3.55 -5.60 -26.75
N PRO A 425 -2.85 -4.46 -26.97
CA PRO A 425 -2.01 -4.28 -28.15
C PRO A 425 -0.80 -5.23 -28.18
N LEU A 426 -0.26 -5.55 -27.01
CA LEU A 426 0.90 -6.41 -26.89
C LEU A 426 0.52 -7.89 -27.09
N VAL A 427 -0.63 -8.31 -26.57
CA VAL A 427 -0.92 -9.74 -26.38
C VAL A 427 -2.39 -10.10 -26.58
N GLY A 428 -3.13 -9.33 -27.38
CA GLY A 428 -4.58 -9.45 -27.56
C GLY A 428 -5.07 -10.84 -28.01
N SER A 429 -4.26 -11.60 -28.76
CA SER A 429 -4.56 -12.98 -29.15
C SER A 429 -4.47 -13.98 -27.98
N MET A 430 -3.68 -13.68 -26.95
CA MET A 430 -3.48 -14.56 -25.79
C MET A 430 -4.50 -14.34 -24.68
N LEU A 431 -5.31 -13.28 -24.72
CA LEU A 431 -6.35 -13.03 -23.72
C LEU A 431 -7.42 -14.13 -23.68
N SER A 432 -7.58 -14.87 -24.78
CA SER A 432 -8.48 -16.03 -24.85
C SER A 432 -7.91 -17.27 -24.19
N ASN A 433 -6.62 -17.29 -23.82
CA ASN A 433 -6.01 -18.44 -23.17
C ASN A 433 -6.55 -18.60 -21.73
N PRO A 434 -7.02 -19.80 -21.37
CA PRO A 434 -7.56 -20.04 -20.03
C PRO A 434 -6.50 -19.83 -18.94
N ALA A 435 -5.21 -20.06 -19.24
CA ALA A 435 -4.12 -19.84 -18.30
C ALA A 435 -3.96 -18.37 -17.88
N VAL A 436 -4.10 -17.41 -18.82
CA VAL A 436 -4.03 -15.97 -18.51
C VAL A 436 -5.18 -15.58 -17.60
N LEU A 437 -6.40 -16.02 -17.94
CA LEU A 437 -7.60 -15.73 -17.16
C LEU A 437 -7.51 -16.31 -15.75
N LEU A 438 -7.05 -17.56 -15.61
CA LEU A 438 -6.89 -18.20 -14.30
C LEU A 438 -5.85 -17.49 -13.42
N ARG A 439 -4.71 -17.07 -13.98
CA ARG A 439 -3.68 -16.33 -13.21
C ARG A 439 -4.17 -14.96 -12.78
N CYS A 440 -4.86 -14.23 -13.67
CA CYS A 440 -5.45 -12.93 -13.34
C CYS A 440 -6.53 -13.08 -12.27
N LEU A 441 -7.43 -14.07 -12.42
CA LEU A 441 -8.46 -14.40 -11.43
C LEU A 441 -7.85 -14.77 -10.08
N PHE A 442 -6.80 -15.58 -10.06
CA PHE A 442 -6.10 -15.92 -8.83
C PHE A 442 -5.60 -14.68 -8.09
N GLY A 443 -4.94 -13.75 -8.79
CA GLY A 443 -4.46 -12.50 -8.19
C GLY A 443 -5.59 -11.63 -7.64
N ILE A 444 -6.71 -11.53 -8.36
CA ILE A 444 -7.90 -10.80 -7.92
C ILE A 444 -8.53 -11.46 -6.68
N VAL A 445 -8.70 -12.78 -6.70
CA VAL A 445 -9.27 -13.57 -5.59
C VAL A 445 -8.39 -13.46 -4.35
N LEU A 446 -7.07 -13.55 -4.49
CA LEU A 446 -6.11 -13.37 -3.40
C LEU A 446 -6.28 -12.00 -2.74
N CYS A 447 -6.30 -10.93 -3.53
CA CYS A 447 -6.51 -9.57 -3.01
C CYS A 447 -7.86 -9.43 -2.31
N TYR A 448 -8.91 -9.98 -2.91
CA TYR A 448 -10.25 -9.94 -2.35
C TYR A 448 -10.36 -10.70 -1.02
N ALA A 449 -9.79 -11.90 -0.95
CA ALA A 449 -9.77 -12.73 0.25
C ALA A 449 -9.03 -12.03 1.40
N LEU A 450 -7.83 -11.50 1.14
CA LEU A 450 -7.04 -10.81 2.16
C LEU A 450 -7.77 -9.59 2.74
N VAL A 451 -8.43 -8.81 1.88
CA VAL A 451 -9.12 -7.58 2.30
C VAL A 451 -10.43 -7.89 3.02
N THR A 452 -11.16 -8.91 2.57
CA THR A 452 -12.39 -9.36 3.24
C THR A 452 -12.10 -9.95 4.61
N VAL A 453 -11.00 -10.68 4.79
CA VAL A 453 -10.52 -11.11 6.12
C VAL A 453 -10.26 -9.91 7.04
N GLY A 454 -9.60 -8.86 6.52
CA GLY A 454 -9.42 -7.60 7.23
C GLY A 454 -10.76 -6.94 7.63
N ALA A 455 -11.77 -7.03 6.77
CA ALA A 455 -13.09 -6.47 7.05
C ALA A 455 -13.91 -7.27 8.04
N VAL A 456 -13.87 -8.59 7.94
CA VAL A 456 -14.54 -9.49 8.88
C VAL A 456 -13.93 -9.35 10.27
N SER A 457 -12.60 -9.33 10.37
CA SER A 457 -11.89 -9.17 11.65
C SER A 457 -12.20 -7.84 12.31
N ALA A 458 -12.11 -6.71 11.60
CA ALA A 458 -12.46 -5.40 12.14
C ALA A 458 -13.90 -5.35 12.67
N ASN A 459 -14.84 -5.96 11.94
CA ASN A 459 -16.24 -5.98 12.33
C ASN A 459 -16.50 -6.86 13.56
N HIS A 460 -15.77 -7.97 13.70
CA HIS A 460 -15.82 -8.81 14.89
C HIS A 460 -15.27 -8.06 16.12
N THR A 461 -14.22 -7.27 15.94
CA THR A 461 -13.70 -6.39 17.00
C THR A 461 -14.72 -5.33 17.41
N ALA A 462 -15.43 -4.73 16.44
CA ALA A 462 -16.51 -3.77 16.71
C ALA A 462 -17.61 -4.36 17.59
N THR A 463 -18.09 -5.56 17.25
CA THR A 463 -19.13 -6.23 18.05
C THR A 463 -18.70 -6.53 19.49
N ARG A 464 -17.41 -6.80 19.71
CA ARG A 464 -16.89 -7.02 21.06
C ARG A 464 -16.85 -5.72 21.88
N LEU A 465 -16.47 -4.61 21.26
CA LEU A 465 -16.45 -3.30 21.94
C LEU A 465 -17.85 -2.89 22.38
N ASP A 466 -18.85 -3.04 21.50
CA ASP A 466 -20.26 -2.76 21.83
C ASP A 466 -20.76 -3.63 23.00
N SER A 467 -20.31 -4.89 23.10
CA SER A 467 -20.72 -5.77 24.21
C SER A 467 -20.07 -5.42 25.55
N ILE A 468 -18.84 -4.89 25.53
CA ILE A 468 -18.10 -4.51 26.74
C ILE A 468 -18.62 -3.18 27.28
N SER A 469 -18.95 -2.20 26.42
CA SER A 469 -19.55 -0.94 26.86
C SER A 469 -20.91 -1.16 27.51
N ARG A 470 -21.75 -2.02 26.90
CA ARG A 470 -23.07 -2.37 27.43
C ARG A 470 -23.01 -2.96 28.84
N ARG A 471 -22.00 -3.79 29.11
CA ARG A 471 -21.74 -4.39 30.43
C ARG A 471 -21.22 -3.42 31.48
N ARG A 472 -20.83 -2.21 31.09
CA ARG A 472 -20.28 -1.17 31.98
C ARG A 472 -21.35 -0.18 32.44
N ASP A 473 -22.44 -0.08 31.67
CA ASP A 473 -23.60 0.76 31.95
C ASP A 473 -24.72 -0.01 32.67
N ASP A 474 -24.68 -1.35 32.65
CA ASP A 474 -25.46 -2.27 33.50
C ASP A 474 -24.74 -2.49 34.85
#